data_AF-A0A940QSZ1-F1
#
_entry.id   AF-A0A940QSZ1-F1
#
_cell.length_a   1.000
_cell.length_b   1.000
_cell.length_c   1.000
_cell.angle_alpha   90.00
_cell.angle_beta   90.00
_cell.angle_gamma   90.00
#
_symmetry.space_group_name_H-M   'P 1'
#
loop_
_entity.id
_entity.type
_entity.pdbx_description
1 polymer ?
#
loop_
_entity_poly.entity_id
_entity_poly.type
_entity_poly.pdbx_seq_one_letter_code
_entity_poly.pdbx_strand_id
1 'polypeptide(L)' 'MTFPIISAMWAKDFPHSDSTRPWSQHRADLRPEQRERVLCGNVADRFRIDLMELT' A
#
# COMPACT_ATOMS: atom_id res chain seq x y z
N MET A 1 10.47 -19.94 2.66
CA MET A 1 10.96 -18.88 1.77
C MET A 1 10.16 -17.63 2.04
N THR A 2 10.74 -16.64 2.72
CA THR A 2 10.07 -15.37 3.04
C THR A 2 10.43 -14.38 1.95
N PHE A 3 9.50 -14.09 1.05
CA PHE A 3 9.66 -13.01 0.08
C PHE A 3 9.74 -11.69 0.86
N PRO A 4 10.85 -10.92 0.79
CA PRO A 4 10.93 -9.67 1.50
C PRO A 4 9.98 -8.67 0.83
N ILE A 5 9.16 -7.98 1.63
CA ILE A 5 8.04 -7.08 1.22
C ILE A 5 8.55 -5.78 0.56
N ILE A 6 9.76 -5.76 0.01
CA ILE A 6 10.44 -4.56 -0.49
C ILE A 6 9.89 -4.06 -1.84
N SER A 7 8.90 -4.71 -2.46
CA SER A 7 8.43 -4.31 -3.80
C SER A 7 6.91 -4.15 -3.98
N ALA A 8 6.07 -4.51 -3.01
CA ALA A 8 4.62 -4.46 -3.19
C ALA A 8 4.02 -3.16 -2.65
N MET A 9 3.26 -2.44 -3.48
CA MET A 9 2.49 -1.26 -3.10
C MET A 9 1.06 -1.43 -3.60
N TRP A 10 0.06 -1.05 -2.81
CA TRP A 10 -1.32 -1.01 -3.28
C TRP A 10 -1.56 0.25 -4.12
N ALA A 11 -2.29 0.11 -5.22
CA ALA A 11 -2.68 1.22 -6.07
C ALA A 11 -4.16 1.09 -6.45
N LYS A 12 -4.84 2.24 -6.50
CA LYS A 12 -6.25 2.31 -6.93
C LYS A 12 -6.44 2.08 -8.43
N ASP A 13 -5.41 2.41 -9.20
CA ASP A 13 -5.35 2.34 -10.66
C ASP A 13 -6.45 3.13 -11.40
N PHE A 14 -6.89 4.25 -10.81
CA PHE A 14 -7.88 5.14 -11.43
C PHE A 14 -7.30 5.87 -12.64
N PRO A 15 -8.03 6.01 -13.78
CA PRO A 15 -9.46 5.71 -14.00
C PRO A 15 -9.75 4.40 -14.76
N HIS A 16 -8.87 3.41 -14.69
CA HIS A 16 -9.05 2.16 -15.44
C HIS A 16 -10.34 1.43 -15.00
N SER A 17 -11.00 0.71 -15.91
CA SER A 17 -12.32 0.10 -15.65
C SER A 17 -12.30 -0.98 -14.56
N ASP A 18 -11.13 -1.56 -14.30
CA ASP A 18 -10.81 -2.51 -13.24
C ASP A 18 -10.24 -1.84 -11.98
N SER A 19 -10.30 -0.50 -11.88
CA SER A 19 -9.93 0.25 -10.68
C SER A 19 -10.60 -0.32 -9.43
N THR A 20 -9.82 -0.42 -8.38
CA THR A 20 -10.36 -0.71 -7.06
C THR A 20 -11.15 0.51 -6.55
N ARG A 21 -12.33 0.28 -5.95
CA ARG A 21 -13.13 1.39 -5.38
C ARG A 21 -12.45 1.93 -4.12
N PRO A 22 -12.64 3.21 -3.74
CA PRO A 22 -11.98 3.80 -2.56
C PRO A 22 -12.19 3.01 -1.26
N TRP A 23 -13.28 2.26 -1.17
CA TRP A 23 -13.71 1.45 -0.01
C TRP A 23 -13.67 -0.07 -0.29
N SER A 24 -13.03 -0.50 -1.39
CA SER A 24 -12.88 -1.93 -1.66
C SER A 24 -11.93 -2.57 -0.66
N GLN A 25 -12.32 -3.75 -0.15
CA GLN A 25 -11.61 -4.44 0.91
C GLN A 25 -10.16 -4.74 0.50
N HIS A 26 -9.21 -4.27 1.30
CA HIS A 26 -7.82 -4.71 1.24
C HIS A 26 -7.77 -6.21 1.57
N ARG A 27 -6.75 -6.89 1.04
CA ARG A 27 -6.48 -8.31 1.30
C ARG A 27 -6.53 -8.63 2.81
N ALA A 28 -7.53 -9.40 3.23
CA ALA A 28 -7.80 -9.73 4.63
C ALA A 28 -6.77 -10.70 5.25
N ASP A 29 -5.91 -11.28 4.42
CA ASP A 29 -4.86 -12.25 4.75
C ASP A 29 -3.50 -11.63 5.12
N LEU A 30 -3.39 -10.30 5.14
CA LEU A 30 -2.16 -9.61 5.54
C LEU A 30 -2.08 -9.46 7.07
N ARG A 31 -0.89 -9.75 7.63
CA ARG A 31 -0.59 -9.33 9.00
C ARG A 31 -0.61 -7.79 9.11
N PRO A 32 -0.89 -7.21 10.28
CA PRO A 32 -0.98 -5.77 10.46
C PRO A 32 0.23 -5.00 9.91
N GLU A 33 1.44 -5.49 10.15
CA GLU A 33 2.69 -4.84 9.71
C GLU A 33 2.86 -4.92 8.19
N GLN A 34 2.42 -6.02 7.57
CA GLN A 34 2.46 -6.17 6.11
C GLN A 34 1.44 -5.24 5.45
N ARG A 35 0.26 -5.09 6.06
CA ARG A 35 -0.78 -4.19 5.60
C ARG A 35 -0.28 -2.74 5.63
N GLU A 36 0.33 -2.32 6.74
CA GLU A 36 0.93 -0.99 6.86
C GLU A 36 2.01 -0.73 5.80
N ARG A 37 2.93 -1.69 5.59
CA ARG A 37 3.96 -1.58 4.55
C ARG A 37 3.37 -1.45 3.15
N VAL A 38 2.39 -2.27 2.78
CA VAL A 38 1.82 -2.29 1.42
C VAL A 38 0.92 -1.07 1.15
N LEU A 39 0.20 -0.59 2.17
CA LEU A 39 -0.73 0.55 2.01
C LEU A 39 -0.04 1.92 2.18
N CYS A 40 1.07 2.01 2.91
CA CYS A 40 1.69 3.30 3.23
C CYS A 40 3.23 3.25 3.26
N GLY A 41 3.84 2.41 4.08
CA GLY A 41 5.29 2.48 4.34
C GLY A 41 6.17 2.32 3.10
N ASN A 42 5.82 1.40 2.20
CA ASN A 42 6.60 1.15 0.98
C ASN A 42 6.56 2.33 0.00
N VAL A 43 5.42 3.02 -0.14
CA VAL A 43 5.30 4.19 -1.04
C VAL A 43 6.03 5.39 -0.43
N ALA A 44 5.93 5.58 0.88
CA ALA A 44 6.62 6.65 1.59
C ALA A 44 8.14 6.52 1.46
N ASP A 45 8.69 5.34 1.73
CA ASP A 45 10.13 5.07 1.56
C ASP A 45 10.57 5.28 0.11
N ARG A 46 9.79 4.76 -0.85
CA ARG A 46 10.15 4.75 -2.27
C ARG A 46 10.18 6.13 -2.90
N PHE A 47 9.29 7.02 -2.46
CA PHE A 47 9.15 8.38 -2.97
C PHE A 47 9.66 9.45 -2.00
N ARG A 48 10.23 9.05 -0.84
CA ARG A 48 10.70 9.94 0.22
C ARG A 48 9.62 10.94 0.67
N ILE A 49 8.41 10.42 0.86
CA ILE A 49 7.29 11.21 1.38
C ILE A 49 7.47 11.33 2.89
N ASP A 50 7.54 12.55 3.41
CA ASP A 50 7.49 12.77 4.84
C ASP A 50 6.04 12.64 5.33
N LEU A 51 5.77 11.57 6.08
CA LEU A 51 4.45 11.32 6.64
C LEU A 51 4.13 12.23 7.83
N MET A 52 5.12 12.90 8.42
CA MET A 52 4.92 13.86 9.51
C MET A 52 4.35 15.19 9.02
N GLU A 53 4.48 15.51 7.73
CA GLU A 53 3.85 16.73 7.14
C GLU A 53 2.33 16.59 6.96
N LEU A 54 1.75 15.41 7.20
CA LEU A 54 0.33 15.11 7.00
C LEU A 54 -0.51 15.16 8.30
N THR A 55 0.10 15.49 9.43
CA THR A 55 -0.56 15.64 10.75
C THR A 55 -0.77 17.10 11.12
#